data_AF-A0A0F8ZHH5-F1
#
_entry.id   AF-A0A0F8ZHH5-F1
#
_cell.length_a   1.000
_cell.length_b   1.000
_cell.length_c   1.000
_cell.angle_alpha   90.00
_cell.angle_beta   90.00
_cell.angle_gamma   90.00
#
_symmetry.space_group_name_H-M   'P 1'
#
loop_
_entity.id
_entity.type
_entity.pdbx_description
1 polymer ?
#
loop_
_entity_poly.entity_id
_entity_poly.type
_entity_poly.pdbx_seq_one_letter_code
_entity_poly.pdbx_strand_id
1 'polypeptide(L)'
;MKTPSKTAEILMNSRYFMEDENWSSLAKRVGTAIAQAEKTPALQEEWAKKFTEIIQKGEFIPASPFLMNAGVNNHLFSCYVLPVEDSLTHIY
;
A
#
# COMPACT_ATOMS: atom_id res chain seq x y z
N MET A 1 11.47 -16.87 -2.04
CA MET A 1 10.47 -15.98 -1.40
C MET A 1 11.06 -15.48 -0.09
N LYS A 2 11.05 -14.18 0.20
CA LYS A 2 11.57 -13.66 1.47
C LYS A 2 10.45 -13.77 2.51
N THR A 3 10.68 -14.56 3.55
CA THR A 3 9.80 -14.59 4.72
C THR A 3 10.19 -13.42 5.63
N PRO A 4 9.23 -12.62 6.13
CA PRO A 4 9.53 -11.57 7.09
C PRO A 4 10.22 -12.15 8.33
N SER A 5 11.09 -11.37 8.98
CA SER A 5 11.61 -11.78 10.29
C SER A 5 10.49 -11.81 11.32
N LYS A 6 10.69 -12.53 12.44
CA LYS A 6 9.69 -12.60 13.51
C LYS A 6 9.27 -11.21 14.03
N THR A 7 10.21 -10.26 14.11
CA THR A 7 9.92 -8.87 14.48
C THR A 7 9.07 -8.16 13.43
N ALA A 8 9.35 -8.38 12.15
CA ALA A 8 8.56 -7.84 11.06
C ALA A 8 7.13 -8.43 11.09
N GLU A 9 6.98 -9.74 11.32
CA GLU A 9 5.65 -10.36 11.43
C GLU A 9 4.80 -9.74 12.55
N ILE A 10 5.39 -9.46 13.72
CA ILE A 10 4.68 -8.79 14.82
C ILE A 10 4.18 -7.42 14.38
N LEU A 11 5.05 -6.61 13.75
CA LEU A 11 4.67 -5.28 13.26
C LEU A 11 3.57 -5.37 12.19
N MET A 12 3.71 -6.31 11.25
CA MET A 12 2.76 -6.51 10.15
C MET A 12 1.38 -6.91 10.65
N ASN A 13 1.29 -7.88 11.58
CA ASN A 13 0.02 -8.27 12.21
C ASN A 13 -0.61 -7.11 13.00
N SER A 14 0.20 -6.25 13.63
CA SER A 14 -0.33 -5.18 14.48
C SER A 14 -0.92 -4.00 13.69
N ARG A 15 -0.50 -3.77 12.43
CA ARG A 15 -0.77 -2.51 11.72
C ARG A 15 -1.13 -2.63 10.24
N TYR A 16 -0.74 -3.71 9.56
CA TYR A 16 -0.75 -3.76 8.10
C TYR A 16 -1.58 -4.90 7.52
N PHE A 17 -1.58 -6.06 8.17
CA PHE A 17 -2.41 -7.19 7.75
C PHE A 17 -3.87 -6.96 8.09
N MET A 18 -4.73 -7.30 7.14
CA MET A 18 -6.16 -7.51 7.36
C MET A 18 -6.40 -8.87 8.04
N GLU A 19 -7.64 -9.12 8.42
CA GLU A 19 -8.04 -10.42 8.97
C GLU A 19 -7.65 -11.54 7.98
N ASP A 20 -6.97 -12.57 8.48
CA ASP A 20 -6.41 -13.70 7.73
C ASP A 20 -5.40 -13.34 6.61
N GLU A 21 -4.79 -12.16 6.68
CA GLU A 21 -3.78 -11.73 5.72
C GLU A 21 -2.35 -12.13 6.13
N ASN A 22 -1.50 -12.44 5.14
CA ASN A 22 -0.08 -12.71 5.31
C ASN A 22 0.73 -11.89 4.30
N TRP A 23 2.06 -12.00 4.34
CA TRP A 23 2.93 -11.23 3.45
C TRP A 23 2.63 -11.41 1.96
N SER A 24 2.33 -12.64 1.53
CA SER A 24 2.02 -12.94 0.14
C SER A 24 0.68 -12.36 -0.28
N SER A 25 -0.36 -12.46 0.55
CA SER A 25 -1.67 -11.91 0.22
C SER A 25 -1.69 -10.38 0.29
N LEU A 26 -0.96 -9.77 1.23
CA LEU A 26 -0.76 -8.32 1.28
C LEU A 26 -0.03 -7.82 0.04
N ALA A 27 1.07 -8.45 -0.35
CA ALA A 27 1.80 -8.07 -1.56
C ALA A 27 0.88 -8.15 -2.80
N LYS A 28 0.05 -9.20 -2.89
CA LYS A 28 -0.92 -9.36 -3.97
C LYS A 28 -2.01 -8.28 -3.96
N ARG A 29 -2.58 -7.98 -2.80
CA ARG A 29 -3.60 -6.92 -2.64
C ARG A 29 -3.05 -5.58 -3.08
N VAL A 30 -1.90 -5.18 -2.53
CA VAL A 30 -1.27 -3.89 -2.81
C VAL A 30 -0.84 -3.81 -4.28
N GLY A 31 -0.20 -4.85 -4.81
CA GLY A 31 0.22 -4.91 -6.22
C GLY A 31 -0.95 -4.81 -7.19
N THR A 32 -2.04 -5.52 -6.90
CA THR A 32 -3.29 -5.47 -7.70
C THR A 32 -3.92 -4.08 -7.64
N ALA A 33 -4.01 -3.48 -6.45
CA ALA A 33 -4.60 -2.16 -6.26
C ALA A 33 -3.81 -1.06 -7.00
N ILE A 34 -2.48 -1.09 -6.95
CA ILE A 34 -1.63 -0.13 -7.67
C ILE A 34 -1.81 -0.29 -9.18
N ALA A 35 -1.88 -1.53 -9.68
CA ALA A 35 -1.99 -1.81 -11.10
C ALA A 35 -3.30 -1.32 -11.72
N GLN A 36 -4.34 -1.03 -10.93
CA GLN A 36 -5.61 -0.48 -11.44
C GLN A 36 -5.45 0.88 -12.15
N ALA A 37 -4.34 1.60 -11.91
CA ALA A 37 -4.01 2.82 -12.64
C ALA A 37 -3.70 2.58 -14.13
N GLU A 38 -3.43 1.34 -14.54
CA GLU A 38 -3.12 0.97 -15.92
C GLU A 38 -4.35 1.01 -16.84
N LYS A 39 -4.12 1.34 -18.11
CA LYS A 39 -5.17 1.71 -19.08
C LYS A 39 -6.04 0.55 -19.54
N THR A 40 -5.51 -0.67 -19.56
CA THR A 40 -6.20 -1.84 -20.12
C THR A 40 -6.17 -3.00 -19.14
N PRO A 41 -7.17 -3.90 -19.17
CA PRO A 41 -7.18 -5.08 -18.29
C PRO A 41 -5.92 -5.95 -18.43
N ALA A 42 -5.38 -6.08 -19.65
CA ALA A 42 -4.16 -6.83 -19.90
C ALA A 42 -2.94 -6.19 -19.20
N LEU A 43 -2.83 -4.86 -19.24
CA LEU A 43 -1.77 -4.14 -18.54
C LEU A 43 -1.97 -4.20 -17.02
N GLN A 44 -3.21 -4.09 -16.54
CA GLN A 44 -3.52 -4.24 -15.11
C GLN A 44 -3.08 -5.60 -14.59
N GLU A 45 -3.34 -6.68 -15.33
CA GLU A 45 -2.88 -8.03 -14.95
C GLU A 45 -1.36 -8.17 -14.99
N GLU A 46 -0.72 -7.68 -16.04
CA GLU A 46 0.74 -7.70 -16.20
C GLU A 46 1.44 -6.96 -15.04
N TRP A 47 1.00 -5.73 -14.76
CA TRP A 47 1.58 -4.89 -13.73
C TRP A 47 1.24 -5.37 -12.32
N ALA A 48 0.04 -5.92 -12.09
CA ALA A 48 -0.32 -6.52 -10.80
C ALA A 48 0.67 -7.63 -10.43
N LYS A 49 1.03 -8.49 -11.41
CA LYS A 49 2.03 -9.55 -11.20
C LYS A 49 3.41 -8.98 -10.89
N LYS A 50 3.88 -8.00 -11.67
CA LYS A 50 5.19 -7.35 -11.47
C LYS A 50 5.29 -6.66 -10.11
N PHE A 51 4.28 -5.89 -9.72
CA PHE A 51 4.26 -5.19 -8.44
C PHE A 51 4.18 -6.16 -7.26
N THR A 52 3.33 -7.18 -7.37
CA THR A 52 3.25 -8.25 -6.34
C THR A 52 4.61 -8.90 -6.14
N GLU A 53 5.32 -9.22 -7.24
CA GLU A 53 6.61 -9.89 -7.18
C GLU A 53 7.70 -9.05 -6.48
N ILE A 54 7.85 -7.78 -6.82
CA ILE A 54 8.87 -6.92 -6.21
C ILE A 54 8.57 -6.63 -4.72
N ILE A 55 7.28 -6.49 -4.36
CA ILE A 55 6.87 -6.32 -2.96
C ILE A 55 7.17 -7.61 -2.22
N GLN A 56 6.78 -8.77 -2.75
CA GLN A 56 6.98 -10.06 -2.11
C GLN A 56 8.47 -10.40 -1.91
N LYS A 57 9.35 -9.95 -2.80
CA LYS A 57 10.81 -10.04 -2.65
C LYS A 57 11.39 -8.98 -1.70
N GLY A 58 10.61 -7.98 -1.31
CA GLY A 58 11.07 -6.86 -0.49
C GLY A 58 12.12 -5.99 -1.19
N GLU A 59 12.11 -5.97 -2.52
CA GLU A 59 12.99 -5.11 -3.34
C GLU A 59 12.47 -3.67 -3.36
N PHE A 60 11.14 -3.52 -3.26
CA PHE A 60 10.46 -2.24 -3.11
C PHE A 60 9.27 -2.42 -2.17
N ILE A 61 9.14 -1.54 -1.18
CA ILE A 61 8.02 -1.51 -0.26
C ILE A 61 7.43 -0.09 -0.30
N PRO A 62 6.14 0.07 -0.66
CA PRO A 62 5.52 1.38 -0.70
C PRO A 62 5.29 1.93 0.72
N ALA A 63 4.91 3.21 0.81
CA ALA A 63 4.68 3.87 2.09
C ALA A 63 3.56 3.18 2.90
N SER A 64 3.57 3.40 4.22
CA SER A 64 2.62 2.73 5.15
C SER A 64 1.14 2.83 4.75
N PRO A 65 0.62 3.99 4.29
CA PRO A 65 -0.78 4.06 3.88
C PRO A 65 -1.12 3.16 2.69
N PHE A 66 -0.18 2.86 1.78
CA PHE A 66 -0.43 1.87 0.73
C PHE A 66 -0.63 0.47 1.30
N LEU A 67 0.20 0.07 2.27
CA LEU A 67 0.08 -1.24 2.90
C LEU A 67 -1.24 -1.38 3.67
N MET A 68 -1.64 -0.32 4.37
CA MET A 68 -2.86 -0.27 5.18
C MET A 68 -4.13 -0.18 4.33
N ASN A 69 -4.14 0.67 3.29
CA ASN A 69 -5.38 1.13 2.68
C ASN A 69 -5.59 0.67 1.24
N ALA A 70 -4.55 0.26 0.50
CA ALA A 70 -4.70 -0.11 -0.90
C ALA A 70 -5.66 -1.30 -1.05
N GLY A 71 -6.68 -1.13 -1.89
CA GLY A 71 -7.76 -2.12 -2.09
C GLY A 71 -8.90 -2.06 -1.05
N VAL A 72 -8.84 -1.13 -0.09
CA VAL A 72 -9.90 -0.91 0.91
C VAL A 72 -10.43 0.52 0.87
N ASN A 73 -9.54 1.51 0.84
CA ASN A 73 -9.90 2.92 0.69
C ASN A 73 -8.85 3.68 -0.14
N ASN A 74 -9.14 4.94 -0.46
CA ASN A 74 -8.33 5.74 -1.39
C ASN A 74 -7.34 6.70 -0.71
N HIS A 75 -7.16 6.64 0.62
CA HIS A 75 -6.19 7.47 1.33
C HIS A 75 -4.80 6.82 1.32
N LEU A 76 -4.05 7.02 0.23
CA LEU A 76 -2.77 6.33 -0.02
C LEU A 76 -1.53 7.22 0.21
N PHE A 77 -1.71 8.53 0.32
CA PHE A 77 -0.58 9.46 0.49
C PHE A 77 -0.24 9.66 1.96
N SER A 78 1.05 9.84 2.26
CA SER A 78 1.55 10.05 3.64
C SER A 78 1.78 11.52 3.97
N CYS A 79 1.99 12.35 2.94
CA CYS A 79 2.44 13.72 3.12
C CYS A 79 1.42 14.65 2.47
N TYR A 80 0.94 15.60 3.26
CA TYR A 80 0.00 16.63 2.82
C TYR A 80 0.55 17.98 3.27
N VAL A 81 0.42 18.98 2.39
CA VAL A 81 0.71 20.38 2.69
C VAL A 81 -0.56 21.14 2.40
N LEU A 82 -1.08 21.85 3.40
CA LEU A 82 -2.25 22.69 3.26
C LEU A 82 -1.80 24.15 3.36
N PRO A 83 -2.23 25.04 2.45
CA PRO A 83 -2.03 26.46 2.64
C PRO A 83 -2.81 26.91 3.88
N VAL A 84 -2.33 27.94 4.58
CA VAL A 84 -3.05 28.58 5.69
C VAL A 84 -2.95 30.09 5.52
N GLU A 85 -4.09 30.75 5.29
CA GLU A 85 -4.19 32.20 5.20
C GLU A 85 -4.35 32.84 6.58
N ASP A 86 -4.00 34.13 6.69
CA ASP A 86 -4.12 34.89 7.94
C ASP A 86 -5.57 35.35 8.20
N SER A 87 -6.46 34.39 8.46
CA SER A 87 -7.84 34.65 8.89
C SER A 87 -8.34 33.53 9.80
N LEU A 88 -9.18 33.87 10.79
CA LEU A 88 -9.76 32.87 11.70
C LEU A 88 -10.51 31.76 10.95
N THR A 89 -11.21 32.11 9.88
CA THR A 89 -11.97 31.17 9.04
C THR A 89 -11.10 30.22 8.22
N HIS A 90 -9.81 30.54 8.02
CA HIS A 90 -8.89 29.69 7.28
C HIS A 90 -8.00 28.85 8.21
N ILE A 91 -7.81 29.30 9.45
CA ILE A 91 -7.05 28.58 10.47
C ILE A 91 -7.84 27.39 11.04
N TYR A 92 -9.16 27.53 11.17
CA TYR A 92 -10.06 26.55 11.78
C TYR A 92 -11.11 26.05 10.78
#